data_AF-A0A915J5E8-F1
#
_entry.id   AF-A0A915J5E8-F1
#
_cell.length_a   1.000
_cell.length_b   1.000
_cell.length_c   1.000
_cell.angle_alpha   90.00
_cell.angle_beta   90.00
_cell.angle_gamma   90.00
#
_symmetry.space_group_name_H-M   'P 1'
#
loop_
_entity.id
_entity.type
_entity.pdbx_description
1 polymer ?
#
loop_
_entity_poly.entity_id
_entity_poly.type
_entity_poly.pdbx_seq_one_letter_code
_entity_poly.pdbx_strand_id
1 'polypeptide(L)'
;MIDDESITKVVIQISTISAFNMNEIINISRQATGQLCKSAENSDHSQEGGVLSGRNALDSDLSRFLVQATIIIVLSRFLHIFLRKLRQPRVIAEMLGGILLGPSALGSIPGFTNLLFPKSSLRTLNLVANIGLVFYLFLVGLELEPQAFFNNIKRSLAISLAGIVLPFTVGVACSYGLYVYLLVPNEHNVPFTSFLLFTGCAISITAFPVLARILTEKKLLHTPVGLMAISAAALNDATAW
;
A
#
# COMPACT_ATOMS: atom_id res chain seq x y z
N MET A 1 8.13 -1.84 54.90
CA MET A 1 9.29 -2.65 55.29
C MET A 1 9.98 -3.00 53.99
N ILE A 2 10.96 -2.18 53.60
CA ILE A 2 11.75 -2.34 52.37
C ILE A 2 13.04 -3.01 52.82
N ASP A 3 13.34 -4.15 52.22
CA ASP A 3 14.39 -5.06 52.67
C ASP A 3 15.80 -4.48 52.48
N ASP A 4 16.58 -4.48 53.57
CA ASP A 4 17.99 -4.05 53.65
C ASP A 4 18.91 -4.78 52.64
N GLU A 5 18.46 -5.93 52.14
CA GLU A 5 19.15 -6.74 51.13
C GLU A 5 19.15 -6.10 49.74
N SER A 6 18.13 -5.30 49.39
CA SER A 6 18.07 -4.62 48.08
C SER A 6 18.99 -3.41 48.00
N ILE A 7 19.17 -2.67 49.11
CA ILE A 7 20.05 -1.51 49.15
C ILE A 7 21.52 -1.96 49.10
N THR A 8 21.86 -3.07 49.76
CA THR A 8 23.21 -3.64 49.72
C THR A 8 23.59 -4.13 48.31
N LYS A 9 22.66 -4.73 47.57
CA LYS A 9 22.89 -5.17 46.17
C LYS A 9 23.11 -3.99 45.21
N VAL A 10 22.39 -2.89 45.37
CA VAL A 10 22.55 -1.68 44.54
C VAL A 10 23.89 -0.98 44.82
N VAL A 11 24.34 -0.90 46.08
CA VAL A 11 25.63 -0.31 46.44
C VAL A 11 26.81 -1.13 45.90
N ILE A 12 26.71 -2.46 45.90
CA ILE A 12 27.72 -3.35 45.29
C ILE A 12 27.74 -3.20 43.76
N GLN A 13 26.58 -3.05 43.11
CA GLN A 13 26.49 -2.86 41.66
C GLN A 13 27.11 -1.52 41.21
N ILE A 14 26.87 -0.44 41.95
CA ILE A 14 27.43 0.89 41.66
C ILE A 14 28.95 0.91 41.92
N SER A 15 29.43 0.22 42.96
CA SER A 15 30.87 0.10 43.25
C SER A 15 31.62 -0.72 42.19
N THR A 16 30.97 -1.75 41.61
CA THR A 16 31.55 -2.59 40.55
C THR A 16 31.67 -1.85 39.20
N ILE A 17 30.75 -0.91 38.92
CA ILE A 17 30.79 -0.07 37.71
C ILE A 17 31.97 0.91 37.72
N SER A 18 32.45 1.32 38.90
CA SER A 18 33.63 2.18 39.05
C SER A 18 34.97 1.46 38.83
N ALA A 19 34.98 0.12 38.89
CA ALA A 19 36.17 -0.71 38.65
C ALA A 19 36.36 -1.13 37.18
N PHE A 20 35.51 -0.64 36.26
CA PHE A 20 35.56 -1.01 34.85
C PHE A 20 36.74 -0.31 34.15
N ASN A 21 37.78 -1.10 33.87
CA ASN A 21 39.08 -0.64 33.37
C ASN A 21 38.97 -0.11 31.93
N MET A 22 39.57 1.05 31.65
CA MET A 22 39.53 1.72 30.34
C MET A 22 40.06 0.83 29.19
N ASN A 23 40.91 -0.16 29.50
CA ASN A 23 41.40 -1.15 28.55
C ASN A 23 40.31 -2.15 28.05
N GLU A 24 39.29 -2.47 28.85
CA GLU A 24 38.20 -3.35 28.40
C GLU A 24 37.27 -2.63 27.42
N ILE A 25 36.98 -1.34 27.66
CA ILE A 25 36.17 -0.52 26.75
C ILE A 25 36.83 -0.40 25.38
N ILE A 26 38.16 -0.24 25.35
CA ILE A 26 38.93 -0.18 24.09
C ILE A 26 38.87 -1.52 23.34
N ASN A 27 38.96 -2.66 24.04
CA ASN A 27 38.88 -3.97 23.41
C ASN A 27 37.48 -4.26 22.83
N ILE A 28 36.41 -3.92 23.57
CA ILE A 28 35.03 -4.07 23.10
C ILE A 28 34.76 -3.18 21.88
N SER A 29 35.25 -1.94 21.89
CA SER A 29 35.17 -1.03 20.74
C SER A 29 35.90 -1.58 19.50
N ARG A 30 37.10 -2.13 19.67
CA ARG A 30 37.87 -2.75 18.57
C ARG A 30 37.16 -3.97 17.99
N GLN A 31 36.55 -4.80 18.83
CA GLN A 31 35.79 -5.97 18.42
C GLN A 31 34.52 -5.57 17.64
N ALA A 32 33.79 -4.56 18.11
CA ALA A 32 32.62 -4.01 17.43
C ALA A 32 33.00 -3.40 16.07
N THR A 33 34.12 -2.67 15.99
CA THR A 33 34.59 -2.05 14.74
C THR A 33 35.04 -3.11 13.72
N GLY A 34 35.68 -4.19 14.19
CA GLY A 34 36.06 -5.32 13.34
C GLY A 34 34.86 -6.11 12.80
N GLN A 35 33.78 -6.25 13.58
CA GLN A 35 32.54 -6.87 13.09
C GLN A 35 31.77 -5.98 12.12
N LEU A 36 31.79 -4.66 12.32
CA LEU A 36 31.20 -3.71 11.38
C LEU A 36 31.97 -3.68 10.05
N CYS A 37 33.31 -3.73 10.06
CA CYS A 37 34.11 -3.86 8.83
C CYS A 37 33.85 -5.18 8.10
N LYS A 38 33.75 -6.31 8.83
CA LYS A 38 33.37 -7.60 8.21
C LYS A 38 31.94 -7.60 7.65
N SER A 39 31.02 -6.87 8.27
CA SER A 39 29.65 -6.69 7.76
C SER A 39 29.60 -5.79 6.52
N ALA A 40 30.46 -4.75 6.47
CA ALA A 40 30.62 -3.87 5.33
C ALA A 40 31.30 -4.55 4.13
N GLU A 41 32.30 -5.41 4.37
CA GLU A 41 32.97 -6.20 3.32
C GLU A 41 32.05 -7.29 2.75
N ASN A 42 31.19 -7.88 3.59
CA ASN A 42 30.22 -8.88 3.14
C ASN A 42 28.99 -8.28 2.40
N SER A 43 28.84 -6.95 2.41
CA SER A 43 27.81 -6.25 1.62
C SER A 43 28.29 -5.82 0.22
N ASP A 44 29.60 -5.79 -0.02
CA ASP A 44 30.22 -5.46 -1.31
C ASP A 44 30.41 -6.69 -2.24
N HIS A 45 30.05 -7.88 -1.77
CA HIS A 45 29.87 -9.08 -2.60
C HIS A 45 28.40 -9.37 -2.94
N SER A 46 27.65 -8.31 -3.23
CA SER A 46 26.48 -8.43 -4.11
C SER A 46 26.98 -8.59 -5.56
N GLN A 47 27.65 -9.71 -5.85
CA GLN A 47 28.12 -10.05 -7.19
C GLN A 47 26.91 -10.16 -8.13
N GLU A 48 26.66 -9.10 -8.89
CA GLU A 48 25.80 -9.06 -10.07
C GLU A 48 26.44 -9.90 -11.19
N GLY A 49 26.46 -11.22 -11.02
CA GLY A 49 26.96 -12.18 -12.00
C GLY A 49 25.90 -12.46 -13.07
N GLY A 50 26.19 -12.09 -14.32
CA GLY A 50 25.30 -12.29 -15.46
C GLY A 50 25.07 -13.76 -15.85
N VAL A 51 24.06 -13.96 -16.71
CA VAL A 51 23.54 -15.24 -17.28
C VAL A 51 24.61 -16.21 -17.82
N LEU A 52 25.82 -15.74 -18.09
CA LEU A 52 26.95 -16.55 -18.58
C LEU A 52 27.65 -17.37 -17.49
N SER A 53 27.37 -17.13 -16.20
CA SER A 53 27.99 -17.85 -15.06
C SER A 53 27.19 -19.05 -14.54
N GLY A 54 26.14 -19.50 -15.24
CA GLY A 54 25.43 -20.74 -14.88
C GLY A 54 24.63 -20.70 -13.57
N ARG A 55 24.40 -19.52 -12.98
CA ARG A 55 23.43 -19.34 -11.89
C ARG A 55 22.03 -19.07 -12.47
N ASN A 56 21.00 -19.58 -11.81
CA ASN A 56 19.61 -19.33 -12.19
C ASN A 56 19.38 -17.82 -12.24
N ALA A 57 19.07 -17.27 -13.42
CA ALA A 57 18.80 -15.85 -13.62
C ALA A 57 17.62 -15.33 -12.76
N LEU A 58 16.87 -16.24 -12.13
CA LEU A 58 15.78 -15.97 -11.20
C LEU A 58 16.23 -15.67 -9.76
N ASP A 59 17.53 -15.69 -9.45
CA ASP A 59 18.01 -15.37 -8.09
C ASP A 59 18.22 -13.87 -7.83
N SER A 60 18.42 -13.07 -8.88
CA SER A 60 18.53 -11.63 -8.77
C SER A 60 17.16 -11.00 -8.49
N ASP A 61 17.07 -10.14 -7.48
CA ASP A 61 15.81 -9.48 -7.08
C ASP A 61 15.19 -8.66 -8.24
N LEU A 62 16.03 -8.05 -9.08
CA LEU A 62 15.60 -7.35 -10.29
C LEU A 62 14.94 -8.29 -11.30
N SER A 63 15.51 -9.47 -11.53
CA SER A 63 14.98 -10.45 -12.49
C SER A 63 13.63 -10.99 -12.02
N ARG A 64 13.49 -11.29 -10.71
CA ARG A 64 12.21 -11.67 -10.11
C ARG A 64 11.16 -10.57 -10.30
N PHE A 65 11.53 -9.31 -10.07
CA PHE A 65 10.63 -8.18 -10.29
C PHE A 65 10.20 -8.06 -11.76
N LEU A 66 11.11 -8.20 -12.72
CA LEU A 66 10.77 -8.15 -14.15
C LEU A 66 9.84 -9.30 -14.56
N VAL A 67 10.06 -10.50 -14.05
CA VAL A 67 9.16 -11.65 -14.29
C VAL A 67 7.77 -11.38 -13.70
N GLN A 68 7.70 -10.88 -12.46
CA GLN A 68 6.43 -10.49 -11.82
C GLN A 68 5.68 -9.43 -12.63
N ALA A 69 6.36 -8.34 -12.99
CA ALA A 69 5.79 -7.27 -13.79
C ALA A 69 5.28 -7.77 -15.15
N THR A 70 6.06 -8.65 -15.80
CA THR A 70 5.66 -9.27 -17.06
C THR A 70 4.38 -10.10 -16.90
N ILE A 71 4.30 -10.93 -15.85
CA ILE A 71 3.10 -11.73 -15.56
C ILE A 71 1.88 -10.83 -15.31
N ILE A 72 2.04 -9.77 -14.51
CA ILE A 72 0.97 -8.80 -14.21
C ILE A 72 0.48 -8.11 -15.49
N ILE A 73 1.40 -7.64 -16.34
CA ILE A 73 1.07 -6.95 -17.60
C ILE A 73 0.40 -7.91 -18.60
N VAL A 74 0.93 -9.12 -18.75
CA VAL A 74 0.37 -10.12 -19.67
C VAL A 74 -1.03 -10.53 -19.23
N LEU A 75 -1.23 -10.83 -17.94
CA LEU A 75 -2.54 -11.23 -17.43
C LEU A 75 -3.57 -10.10 -17.55
N SER A 76 -3.20 -8.87 -17.14
CA SER A 76 -4.10 -7.72 -17.24
C SER A 76 -4.47 -7.40 -18.70
N ARG A 77 -3.54 -7.52 -19.65
CA ARG A 77 -3.80 -7.38 -21.09
C ARG A 77 -4.70 -8.48 -21.61
N PHE A 78 -4.44 -9.73 -21.24
CA PHE A 78 -5.28 -10.86 -21.60
C PHE A 78 -6.72 -10.62 -21.14
N LEU A 79 -6.89 -10.29 -19.85
CA LEU A 79 -8.21 -10.01 -19.28
C LEU A 79 -8.90 -8.82 -19.97
N HIS A 80 -8.14 -7.78 -20.31
CA HIS A 80 -8.66 -6.63 -21.06
C HIS A 80 -9.23 -7.04 -22.43
N ILE A 81 -8.63 -7.99 -23.15
CA ILE A 81 -9.16 -8.45 -24.44
C ILE A 81 -10.56 -9.06 -24.29
N PHE A 82 -10.79 -9.84 -23.23
CA PHE A 82 -12.11 -10.40 -22.92
C PHE A 82 -13.09 -9.32 -22.45
N LEU A 83 -12.66 -8.47 -21.50
CA LEU A 83 -13.50 -7.42 -20.92
C LEU A 83 -13.84 -6.29 -21.89
N ARG A 84 -13.00 -6.06 -22.91
CA ARG A 84 -13.28 -5.11 -23.98
C ARG A 84 -14.53 -5.50 -24.77
N LYS A 85 -14.80 -6.81 -24.95
CA LYS A 85 -16.06 -7.27 -25.56
C LYS A 85 -17.29 -6.89 -24.73
N LEU A 86 -17.13 -6.76 -23.41
CA LEU A 86 -18.15 -6.31 -22.46
C LEU A 86 -18.18 -4.78 -22.26
N ARG A 87 -17.45 -4.01 -23.08
CA ARG A 87 -17.37 -2.53 -23.02
C ARG A 87 -16.78 -1.97 -21.70
N GLN A 88 -16.08 -2.78 -20.93
CA GLN A 88 -15.45 -2.34 -19.68
C GLN A 88 -14.20 -1.48 -19.95
N PRO A 89 -13.98 -0.38 -19.19
CA PRO A 89 -12.71 0.36 -19.18
C PRO A 89 -11.51 -0.52 -18.88
N ARG A 90 -10.33 -0.13 -19.37
CA ARG A 90 -9.10 -0.91 -19.19
C ARG A 90 -8.67 -1.00 -17.74
N VAL A 91 -8.86 0.06 -16.96
CA VAL A 91 -8.51 0.08 -15.52
C VAL A 91 -9.20 -1.03 -14.72
N ILE A 92 -10.43 -1.44 -15.09
CA ILE A 92 -11.14 -2.52 -14.40
C ILE A 92 -10.48 -3.88 -14.64
N ALA A 93 -9.99 -4.12 -15.87
CA ALA A 93 -9.24 -5.34 -16.17
C ALA A 93 -7.90 -5.40 -15.42
N GLU A 94 -7.25 -4.25 -15.21
CA GLU A 94 -6.03 -4.16 -14.41
C GLU A 94 -6.29 -4.47 -12.94
N MET A 95 -7.37 -3.92 -12.35
CA MET A 95 -7.78 -4.22 -10.97
C MET A 95 -8.14 -5.70 -10.79
N LEU A 96 -8.93 -6.27 -11.70
CA LEU A 96 -9.29 -7.69 -11.65
C LEU A 96 -8.08 -8.61 -11.84
N GLY A 97 -7.13 -8.22 -12.71
CA GLY A 97 -5.87 -8.93 -12.85
C GLY A 97 -5.08 -8.98 -11.54
N GLY A 98 -5.05 -7.86 -10.80
CA GLY A 98 -4.47 -7.79 -9.46
C GLY A 98 -5.19 -8.68 -8.45
N ILE A 99 -6.52 -8.65 -8.41
CA ILE A 99 -7.33 -9.49 -7.51
C ILE A 99 -7.12 -10.99 -7.83
N LEU A 100 -7.04 -11.35 -9.11
CA LEU A 100 -6.81 -12.72 -9.56
C LEU A 100 -5.41 -13.23 -9.19
N LEU A 101 -4.37 -12.39 -9.32
CA LEU A 101 -3.00 -12.74 -8.92
C LEU A 101 -2.79 -12.68 -7.40
N GLY A 102 -3.65 -11.95 -6.70
CA GLY A 102 -3.61 -11.82 -5.25
C GLY A 102 -4.01 -13.12 -4.52
N PRO A 103 -3.93 -13.09 -3.18
CA PRO A 103 -4.31 -14.22 -2.33
C PRO A 103 -5.79 -14.60 -2.47
N SER A 104 -6.64 -13.71 -3.00
CA SER A 104 -8.07 -13.93 -3.18
C SER A 104 -8.43 -14.96 -4.26
N ALA A 105 -7.53 -15.27 -5.20
CA ALA A 105 -7.76 -16.31 -6.20
C ALA A 105 -6.54 -17.23 -6.38
N LEU A 106 -5.62 -16.94 -7.30
CA LEU A 106 -4.47 -17.83 -7.57
C LEU A 106 -3.53 -17.94 -6.36
N GLY A 107 -3.43 -16.90 -5.54
CA GLY A 107 -2.63 -16.95 -4.32
C GLY A 107 -3.22 -17.80 -3.19
N SER A 108 -4.45 -18.30 -3.34
CA SER A 108 -5.05 -19.30 -2.43
C SER A 108 -4.49 -20.71 -2.67
N ILE A 109 -3.90 -20.97 -3.84
CA ILE A 109 -3.27 -22.26 -4.17
C ILE A 109 -1.97 -22.40 -3.36
N PRO A 110 -1.80 -23.47 -2.55
CA PRO A 110 -0.60 -23.64 -1.73
C PRO A 110 0.65 -23.71 -2.60
N GLY A 111 1.60 -22.81 -2.35
CA GLY A 111 2.88 -22.73 -3.07
C GLY A 111 2.96 -21.68 -4.19
N PHE A 112 1.83 -21.23 -4.76
CA PHE A 112 1.84 -20.23 -5.85
C PHE A 112 2.39 -18.87 -5.38
N THR A 113 1.91 -18.38 -4.24
CA THR A 113 2.34 -17.10 -3.67
C THR A 113 3.80 -17.10 -3.26
N ASN A 114 4.30 -18.21 -2.69
CA ASN A 114 5.70 -18.30 -2.27
C ASN A 114 6.67 -18.44 -3.45
N LEU A 115 6.22 -19.06 -4.55
CA LEU A 115 7.02 -19.24 -5.76
C LEU A 115 7.11 -17.95 -6.59
N LEU A 116 5.99 -17.24 -6.77
CA LEU A 116 5.94 -16.05 -7.62
C LEU A 116 6.05 -14.73 -6.88
N PHE A 117 5.62 -14.64 -5.61
CA PHE A 117 5.59 -13.40 -4.82
C PHE A 117 6.19 -13.58 -3.41
N PRO A 118 7.49 -13.88 -3.29
CA PRO A 118 8.14 -13.99 -1.99
C PRO A 118 8.10 -12.65 -1.24
N LYS A 119 8.00 -12.69 0.10
CA LYS A 119 7.86 -11.49 0.96
C LYS A 119 8.91 -10.40 0.71
N SER A 120 10.14 -10.79 0.36
CA SER A 120 11.21 -9.83 0.00
C SER A 120 10.85 -9.00 -1.24
N SER A 121 10.36 -9.66 -2.30
CA SER A 121 10.00 -9.00 -3.56
C SER A 121 8.79 -8.07 -3.45
N LEU A 122 7.86 -8.36 -2.54
CA LEU A 122 6.68 -7.52 -2.30
C LEU A 122 7.04 -6.11 -1.84
N ARG A 123 8.13 -5.94 -1.11
CA ARG A 123 8.60 -4.61 -0.70
C ARG A 123 9.03 -3.79 -1.92
N THR A 124 9.87 -4.36 -2.78
CA THR A 124 10.34 -3.72 -4.01
C THR A 124 9.17 -3.42 -4.96
N LEU A 125 8.25 -4.39 -5.12
CA LEU A 125 7.04 -4.20 -5.92
C LEU A 125 6.19 -3.03 -5.40
N ASN A 126 5.98 -2.92 -4.09
CA ASN A 126 5.22 -1.81 -3.49
C ASN A 126 5.89 -0.46 -3.69
N LEU A 127 7.22 -0.38 -3.57
CA LEU A 127 7.95 0.86 -3.82
C LEU A 127 7.77 1.33 -5.27
N VAL A 128 7.95 0.42 -6.23
CA VAL A 128 7.77 0.74 -7.66
C VAL A 128 6.29 1.04 -7.97
N ALA A 129 5.35 0.33 -7.37
CA ALA A 129 3.91 0.57 -7.54
C ALA A 129 3.50 1.95 -7.02
N ASN A 130 4.01 2.38 -5.86
CA ASN A 130 3.75 3.70 -5.30
C ASN A 130 4.33 4.81 -6.19
N ILE A 131 5.56 4.62 -6.69
CA ILE A 131 6.17 5.57 -7.65
C ILE A 131 5.34 5.61 -8.94
N GLY A 132 4.92 4.45 -9.45
CA GLY A 132 4.05 4.35 -10.62
C GLY A 132 2.70 5.02 -10.42
N LEU A 133 2.11 4.90 -9.22
CA LEU A 133 0.87 5.57 -8.83
C LEU A 133 1.06 7.10 -8.82
N VAL A 134 2.16 7.61 -8.28
CA VAL A 134 2.47 9.05 -8.30
C VAL A 134 2.63 9.57 -9.72
N PHE A 135 3.39 8.87 -10.58
CA PHE A 135 3.50 9.26 -11.99
C PHE A 135 2.16 9.17 -12.73
N TYR A 136 1.34 8.17 -12.40
CA TYR A 136 0.01 8.02 -12.95
C TYR A 136 -0.91 9.19 -12.54
N LEU A 137 -0.93 9.56 -11.27
CA LEU A 137 -1.65 10.73 -10.75
C LEU A 137 -1.20 12.02 -11.44
N PHE A 138 0.12 12.16 -11.62
CA PHE A 138 0.70 13.32 -12.31
C PHE A 138 0.25 13.39 -13.77
N LEU A 139 0.30 12.28 -14.50
CA LEU A 139 -0.15 12.21 -15.90
C LEU A 139 -1.65 12.52 -16.02
N VAL A 140 -2.46 11.97 -15.12
CA VAL A 140 -3.89 12.31 -15.03
C VAL A 140 -4.07 13.81 -14.76
N GLY A 141 -3.29 14.40 -13.85
CA GLY A 141 -3.32 15.83 -13.57
C GLY A 141 -2.95 16.71 -14.78
N LEU A 142 -2.00 16.27 -15.62
CA LEU A 142 -1.61 16.97 -16.85
C LEU A 142 -2.69 16.92 -17.95
N GLU A 143 -3.52 15.87 -17.97
CA GLU A 143 -4.63 15.73 -18.91
C GLU A 143 -5.83 16.64 -18.55
N LEU A 144 -5.88 17.13 -17.31
CA LEU A 144 -7.00 17.93 -16.82
C LEU A 144 -6.84 19.42 -17.12
N GLU A 145 -7.87 20.01 -17.75
CA GLU A 145 -7.96 21.44 -18.01
C GLU A 145 -8.37 22.22 -16.72
N PRO A 146 -7.47 23.02 -16.10
CA PRO A 146 -7.76 23.64 -14.81
C PRO A 146 -8.86 24.69 -14.88
N GLN A 147 -8.96 25.41 -16.00
CA GLN A 147 -9.88 26.52 -16.16
C GLN A 147 -11.35 26.08 -16.19
N ALA A 148 -11.63 24.95 -16.83
CA ALA A 148 -12.97 24.35 -16.88
C ALA A 148 -13.41 23.83 -15.50
N PHE A 149 -12.46 23.31 -14.72
CA PHE A 149 -12.65 22.82 -13.35
C PHE A 149 -13.06 23.94 -12.39
N PHE A 150 -12.32 25.05 -12.33
CA PHE A 150 -12.59 26.12 -11.37
C PHE A 150 -13.92 26.84 -11.63
N ASN A 151 -14.35 26.94 -12.89
CA ASN A 151 -15.64 27.58 -13.24
C ASN A 151 -16.86 26.83 -12.69
N ASN A 152 -16.76 25.51 -12.45
CA ASN A 152 -17.88 24.67 -12.03
C ASN A 152 -17.79 24.20 -10.57
N ILE A 153 -16.79 24.68 -9.82
CA ILE A 153 -16.46 24.15 -8.49
C ILE A 153 -17.59 24.38 -7.47
N LYS A 154 -18.32 25.51 -7.54
CA LYS A 154 -19.44 25.81 -6.63
C LYS A 154 -20.59 24.81 -6.74
N ARG A 155 -20.94 24.41 -7.98
CA ARG A 155 -21.99 23.41 -8.22
C ARG A 155 -21.50 22.01 -7.86
N SER A 156 -20.24 21.73 -8.16
CA SER A 156 -19.60 20.44 -7.88
C SER A 156 -19.42 20.19 -6.37
N LEU A 157 -19.29 21.24 -5.56
CA LEU A 157 -19.17 21.14 -4.11
C LEU A 157 -20.43 20.54 -3.46
N ALA A 158 -21.61 20.99 -3.87
CA ALA A 158 -22.87 20.41 -3.39
C ALA A 158 -22.99 18.93 -3.76
N ILE A 159 -22.58 18.56 -4.97
CA ILE A 159 -22.57 17.17 -5.45
C ILE A 159 -21.56 16.32 -4.67
N SER A 160 -20.36 16.85 -4.43
CA SER A 160 -19.31 16.20 -3.63
C SER A 160 -19.76 15.97 -2.20
N LEU A 161 -20.34 16.98 -1.55
CA LEU A 161 -20.79 16.87 -0.16
C LEU A 161 -21.94 15.88 -0.02
N ALA A 162 -22.91 15.92 -0.95
CA ALA A 162 -23.96 14.92 -1.03
C ALA A 162 -23.37 13.51 -1.27
N GLY A 163 -22.37 13.42 -2.16
CA GLY A 163 -21.64 12.19 -2.49
C GLY A 163 -20.78 11.64 -1.36
N ILE A 164 -20.47 12.42 -0.32
CA ILE A 164 -19.81 11.95 0.90
C ILE A 164 -20.86 11.56 1.94
N VAL A 165 -21.77 12.49 2.26
CA VAL A 165 -22.72 12.37 3.37
C VAL A 165 -23.71 11.23 3.15
N LEU A 166 -24.22 11.04 1.92
CA LEU A 166 -25.15 9.94 1.64
C LEU A 166 -24.51 8.56 1.83
N PRO A 167 -23.43 8.19 1.14
CA PRO A 167 -22.82 6.88 1.34
C PRO A 167 -22.22 6.71 2.74
N PHE A 168 -21.79 7.78 3.41
CA PHE A 168 -21.37 7.71 4.80
C PHE A 168 -22.53 7.31 5.72
N THR A 169 -23.67 7.99 5.62
CA THR A 169 -24.86 7.70 6.44
C THR A 169 -25.42 6.30 6.15
N VAL A 170 -25.46 5.88 4.89
CA VAL A 170 -25.84 4.52 4.49
C VAL A 170 -24.84 3.49 5.00
N GLY A 171 -23.54 3.77 4.92
CA GLY A 171 -22.47 2.90 5.41
C GLY A 171 -22.54 2.72 6.93
N VAL A 172 -22.81 3.80 7.67
CA VAL A 172 -23.04 3.77 9.12
C VAL A 172 -24.29 2.97 9.48
N ALA A 173 -25.40 3.18 8.77
CA ALA A 173 -26.64 2.44 8.98
C ALA A 173 -26.47 0.94 8.70
N CYS A 174 -25.78 0.60 7.60
CA CYS A 174 -25.46 -0.78 7.25
C CYS A 174 -24.50 -1.41 8.27
N SER A 175 -23.49 -0.66 8.71
CA SER A 175 -22.53 -1.10 9.73
C SER A 175 -23.20 -1.44 11.06
N TYR A 176 -24.25 -0.73 11.46
CA TYR A 176 -25.02 -1.09 12.65
C TYR A 176 -25.69 -2.46 12.49
N GLY A 177 -26.37 -2.70 11.37
CA GLY A 177 -26.99 -3.99 11.08
C GLY A 177 -25.97 -5.13 11.00
N LEU A 178 -24.82 -4.86 10.38
CA LEU A 178 -23.74 -5.83 10.23
C LEU A 178 -23.07 -6.16 11.58
N TYR A 179 -22.89 -5.16 12.45
CA TYR A 179 -22.33 -5.34 13.78
C TYR A 179 -23.23 -6.25 14.63
N VAL A 180 -24.54 -6.00 14.61
CA VAL A 180 -25.52 -6.81 15.36
C VAL A 180 -25.57 -8.25 14.84
N TYR A 181 -25.47 -8.47 13.52
CA TYR A 181 -25.63 -9.80 12.93
C TYR A 181 -24.33 -10.63 12.87
N LEU A 182 -23.18 -10.01 12.61
CA LEU A 182 -21.90 -10.71 12.38
C LEU A 182 -20.88 -10.63 13.53
N LEU A 183 -20.89 -9.55 14.32
CA LEU A 183 -19.87 -9.33 15.37
C LEU A 183 -20.34 -9.73 16.77
N VAL A 184 -21.63 -9.65 17.07
CA VAL A 184 -22.19 -10.16 18.35
C VAL A 184 -21.93 -11.66 18.57
N PRO A 185 -21.93 -12.55 17.54
CA PRO A 185 -21.66 -13.98 17.74
C PRO A 185 -20.17 -14.36 17.86
N ASN A 186 -19.26 -13.49 17.44
CA ASN A 186 -17.82 -13.81 17.33
C ASN A 186 -17.06 -12.89 18.30
N GLU A 187 -16.47 -13.44 19.36
CA GLU A 187 -15.82 -12.76 20.50
C GLU A 187 -14.60 -11.86 20.18
N HIS A 188 -14.67 -11.03 19.14
CA HIS A 188 -13.64 -10.06 18.79
C HIS A 188 -14.07 -8.69 19.31
N ASN A 189 -13.35 -8.20 20.32
CA ASN A 189 -13.67 -6.98 21.06
C ASN A 189 -13.26 -5.72 20.25
N VAL A 190 -13.88 -5.52 19.08
CA VAL A 190 -13.68 -4.32 18.27
C VAL A 190 -14.64 -3.23 18.76
N PRO A 191 -14.16 -2.04 19.14
CA PRO A 191 -15.04 -0.98 19.60
C PRO A 191 -16.01 -0.58 18.48
N PHE A 192 -17.31 -0.62 18.80
CA PHE A 192 -18.41 -0.33 17.88
C PHE A 192 -18.21 0.97 17.10
N THR A 193 -17.75 2.02 17.78
CA THR A 193 -17.48 3.34 17.18
C THR A 193 -16.41 3.28 16.10
N SER A 194 -15.30 2.55 16.32
CA SER A 194 -14.23 2.43 15.33
C SER A 194 -14.68 1.64 14.12
N PHE A 195 -15.47 0.57 14.31
CA PHE A 195 -16.02 -0.22 13.20
C PHE A 195 -16.99 0.61 12.34
N LEU A 196 -17.88 1.37 12.99
CA LEU A 196 -18.87 2.23 12.34
C LEU A 196 -18.21 3.36 11.54
N LEU A 197 -17.27 4.08 12.15
CA LEU A 197 -16.54 5.14 11.47
C LEU A 197 -15.67 4.60 10.34
N PHE A 198 -14.97 3.48 10.55
CA PHE A 198 -14.16 2.85 9.51
C PHE A 198 -15.00 2.45 8.30
N THR A 199 -16.12 1.75 8.53
CA THR A 199 -17.00 1.29 7.45
C THR A 199 -17.67 2.46 6.74
N GLY A 200 -18.14 3.47 7.49
CA GLY A 200 -18.72 4.69 6.93
C GLY A 200 -17.74 5.45 6.06
N CYS A 201 -16.51 5.68 6.53
CA CYS A 201 -15.45 6.33 5.75
C CYS A 201 -15.05 5.50 4.53
N ALA A 202 -14.88 4.18 4.68
CA ALA A 202 -14.48 3.29 3.58
C ALA A 202 -15.48 3.28 2.41
N ILE A 203 -16.78 3.40 2.70
CA ILE A 203 -17.84 3.43 1.67
C ILE A 203 -17.99 4.83 1.05
N SER A 204 -17.66 5.89 1.81
CA SER A 204 -17.85 7.28 1.40
C SER A 204 -16.74 7.80 0.47
N ILE A 205 -15.49 7.32 0.65
CA ILE A 205 -14.34 7.81 -0.11
C ILE A 205 -14.37 7.24 -1.54
N THR A 206 -14.39 8.14 -2.52
CA THR A 206 -14.21 7.82 -3.95
C THR A 206 -12.75 8.00 -4.36
N ALA A 207 -12.30 7.32 -5.42
CA ALA A 207 -10.94 7.46 -5.95
C ALA A 207 -10.96 8.29 -7.24
N PHE A 208 -10.63 9.58 -7.14
CA PHE A 208 -10.44 10.48 -8.29
C PHE A 208 -9.58 9.90 -9.43
N PRO A 209 -8.44 9.24 -9.17
CA PRO A 209 -7.50 8.85 -10.24
C PRO A 209 -8.09 7.80 -11.17
N VAL A 210 -8.90 6.91 -10.62
CA VAL A 210 -9.58 5.85 -11.37
C VAL A 210 -10.72 6.47 -12.19
N LEU A 211 -11.50 7.38 -11.59
CA LEU A 211 -12.59 8.06 -12.28
C LEU A 211 -12.09 8.88 -13.47
N ALA A 212 -11.05 9.70 -13.27
CA ALA A 212 -10.49 10.55 -14.31
C ALA A 212 -10.04 9.72 -15.52
N ARG A 213 -9.31 8.62 -15.30
CA ARG A 213 -8.92 7.71 -16.38
C ARG A 213 -10.11 7.07 -17.09
N ILE A 214 -11.15 6.66 -16.37
CA ILE A 214 -12.36 6.10 -17.01
C ILE A 214 -12.99 7.15 -17.94
N LEU A 215 -13.09 8.41 -17.51
CA LEU A 215 -13.67 9.48 -18.31
C LEU A 215 -12.80 9.83 -19.53
N THR A 216 -11.47 9.84 -19.38
CA THR A 216 -10.52 10.01 -20.50
C THR A 216 -10.63 8.86 -21.49
N GLU A 217 -10.63 7.60 -21.03
CA GLU A 217 -10.77 6.41 -21.88
C GLU A 217 -12.10 6.38 -22.64
N LYS A 218 -13.17 6.92 -22.04
CA LYS A 218 -14.49 7.02 -22.65
C LYS A 218 -14.71 8.30 -23.46
N LYS A 219 -13.72 9.20 -23.54
CA LYS A 219 -13.82 10.52 -24.20
C LYS A 219 -14.96 11.40 -23.66
N LEU A 220 -15.30 11.23 -22.38
CA LEU A 220 -16.37 11.97 -21.70
C LEU A 220 -15.86 13.18 -20.91
N LEU A 221 -14.54 13.37 -20.84
CA LEU A 221 -13.89 14.38 -20.01
C LEU A 221 -14.36 15.82 -20.30
N HIS A 222 -14.53 16.18 -21.58
CA HIS A 222 -14.97 17.51 -22.00
C HIS A 222 -16.50 17.70 -21.97
N THR A 223 -17.27 16.69 -21.56
CA THR A 223 -18.72 16.85 -21.41
C THR A 223 -19.04 17.60 -20.11
N PRO A 224 -20.17 18.34 -20.03
CA PRO A 224 -20.54 19.03 -18.80
C PRO A 224 -20.70 18.07 -17.60
N VAL A 225 -21.17 16.85 -17.85
CA VAL A 225 -21.30 15.81 -16.82
C VAL A 225 -19.93 15.29 -16.38
N GLY A 226 -19.01 15.05 -17.31
CA GLY A 226 -17.65 14.60 -17.01
C GLY A 226 -16.87 15.64 -16.20
N LEU A 227 -16.99 16.91 -16.57
CA LEU A 227 -16.33 18.01 -15.87
C LEU A 227 -16.86 18.20 -14.45
N MET A 228 -18.19 18.10 -14.25
CA MET A 228 -18.79 18.13 -12.91
C MET A 228 -18.36 16.92 -12.07
N ALA A 229 -18.31 15.73 -12.66
CA ALA A 229 -17.91 14.51 -11.96
C ALA A 229 -16.44 14.55 -11.50
N ILE A 230 -15.53 14.98 -12.37
CA ILE A 230 -14.11 15.16 -12.05
C ILE A 230 -13.94 16.23 -10.97
N SER A 231 -14.67 17.34 -11.10
CA SER A 231 -14.58 18.44 -10.13
C SER A 231 -15.07 18.01 -8.75
N ALA A 232 -16.17 17.26 -8.69
CA ALA A 232 -16.69 16.71 -7.44
C ALA A 232 -15.73 15.66 -6.83
N ALA A 233 -15.16 14.78 -7.65
CA ALA A 233 -14.21 13.76 -7.16
C ALA A 233 -12.90 14.38 -6.64
N ALA A 234 -12.39 15.43 -7.28
CA ALA A 234 -11.20 16.13 -6.78
C ALA A 234 -11.46 16.82 -5.44
N LEU A 235 -12.64 17.44 -5.27
CA LEU A 235 -13.05 17.99 -3.97
C LEU A 235 -13.19 16.89 -2.92
N ASN A 236 -13.78 15.75 -3.29
CA ASN A 236 -13.92 14.59 -2.41
C ASN A 236 -12.55 14.10 -1.91
N ASP A 237 -11.60 13.87 -2.81
CA ASP A 237 -10.26 13.41 -2.45
C ASP A 237 -9.52 14.45 -1.59
N ALA A 238 -9.69 15.76 -1.86
CA ALA A 238 -9.12 16.83 -1.04
C ALA A 238 -9.73 16.92 0.37
N THR A 239 -11.00 16.56 0.55
CA THR A 239 -11.64 16.52 1.87
C THR A 239 -11.33 15.24 2.66
N ALA A 240 -10.95 14.16 1.96
CA ALA A 240 -10.68 12.86 2.57
C ALA A 240 -9.24 12.72 3.09
N TRP A 241 -8.31 13.56 2.62
CA TRP A 241 -6.91 13.62 3.04
C TRP A 241 -6.71 14.54 4.25
#